data_AF-A0A7V5TNE7-F1
#
_entry.id   AF-A0A7V5TNE7-F1
#
_cell.length_a   1.000
_cell.length_b   1.000
_cell.length_c   1.000
_cell.angle_alpha   90.00
_cell.angle_beta   90.00
_cell.angle_gamma   90.00
#
_symmetry.space_group_name_H-M   'P 1'
#
loop_
_entity.id
_entity.type
_entity.pdbx_description
1 polymer ?
#
loop_
_entity_poly.entity_id
_entity_poly.type
_entity_poly.pdbx_seq_one_letter_code
_entity_poly.pdbx_strand_id
1 'polypeptide(L)'
;MRRHTLFTLTSILVIILVIGAGAVSVLGFAEEELGFRDKDGTYYPPTGDFPAERISTIHDDLTFGLAIAAGFTFTDSHTLRIWDQLVDSEVLPSNPVSYTYGNAGFYTPPNPLLACVGKNHARQVWPTSKFTTTASVTSRFGPYSPFFHFPHQDGDDLQALHDWGWGITDTLRGYEAYAWGRLTDFTLMQAVENGGCIITRTVTISMPWEAGSLEAFATYIHTLADAYSHADCMDALAAHDPPAPWGTHTVPILGDESIYACDYNPTSPQNDDAHGREFGSVYTDTQRTIAAARAIYAELSARSLTREGVYVPLPLTTTLVVSGEETTLDGAIVHFVTAWDYDEPAHRREYMDRLVEALQGLSRTPVRRVYLPLVLAGG
;
A
#
# COMPACT_ATOMS: atom_id res chain seq x y z
N MET A 1 -40.10 38.71 25.85
CA MET A 1 -38.78 38.97 25.22
C MET A 1 -37.67 37.95 25.51
N ARG A 2 -37.78 37.01 26.46
CA ARG A 2 -36.69 36.04 26.78
C ARG A 2 -36.67 34.72 25.99
N ARG A 3 -37.75 34.34 25.31
CA ARG A 3 -37.84 33.03 24.59
C ARG A 3 -37.23 33.06 23.18
N HIS A 4 -37.25 34.20 22.50
CA HIS A 4 -36.66 34.29 21.16
C HIS A 4 -35.14 34.29 21.19
N THR A 5 -34.51 34.92 22.20
CA THR A 5 -33.06 34.98 22.33
C THR A 5 -32.42 33.60 22.57
N LEU A 6 -33.10 32.72 23.29
CA LEU A 6 -32.60 31.36 23.58
C LEU A 6 -32.67 30.46 22.33
N PHE A 7 -33.72 30.60 21.51
CA PHE A 7 -33.86 29.83 20.27
C PHE A 7 -32.80 30.23 19.25
N THR A 8 -32.52 31.53 19.10
CA THR A 8 -31.50 32.00 18.15
C THR A 8 -30.10 31.57 18.55
N LEU A 9 -29.77 31.58 19.85
CA LEU A 9 -28.47 31.09 20.35
C LEU A 9 -28.27 29.58 20.13
N THR A 10 -29.33 28.78 20.32
CA THR A 10 -29.26 27.33 20.12
C THR A 10 -29.10 26.98 18.63
N SER A 11 -29.84 27.66 17.75
CA SER A 11 -29.72 27.46 16.30
C SER A 11 -28.37 27.92 15.76
N ILE A 12 -27.81 29.02 16.27
CA ILE A 12 -26.47 29.49 15.88
C ILE A 12 -25.40 28.50 16.36
N LEU A 13 -25.51 27.96 17.57
CA LEU A 13 -24.56 26.96 18.07
C LEU A 13 -24.59 25.66 17.25
N VAL A 14 -25.79 25.17 16.88
CA VAL A 14 -25.95 24.00 16.01
C VAL A 14 -25.43 24.28 14.60
N ILE A 15 -25.67 25.47 14.04
CA ILE A 15 -25.13 25.84 12.73
C ILE A 15 -23.60 25.99 12.79
N ILE A 16 -23.02 26.52 13.87
CA ILE A 16 -21.55 26.59 14.05
C ILE A 16 -20.96 25.19 14.25
N LEU A 17 -21.64 24.28 14.97
CA LEU A 17 -21.23 22.89 15.09
C LEU A 17 -21.34 22.13 13.76
N VAL A 18 -22.38 22.38 12.96
CA VAL A 18 -22.58 21.76 11.64
C VAL A 18 -21.63 22.33 10.58
N ILE A 19 -21.35 23.63 10.62
CA ILE A 19 -20.37 24.28 9.72
C ILE A 19 -18.93 23.97 10.16
N GLY A 20 -18.68 23.88 11.47
CA GLY A 20 -17.38 23.47 12.02
C GLY A 20 -17.07 22.00 11.79
N ALA A 21 -18.06 21.10 11.93
CA ALA A 21 -17.93 19.69 11.59
C ALA A 21 -17.94 19.43 10.07
N GLY A 22 -18.48 20.37 9.28
CA GLY A 22 -18.55 20.29 7.82
C GLY A 22 -17.25 20.62 7.08
N ALA A 23 -16.23 21.14 7.77
CA ALA A 23 -14.96 21.55 7.17
C ALA A 23 -13.73 20.77 7.65
N VAL A 24 -13.87 19.91 8.66
CA VAL A 24 -12.84 18.91 8.94
C VAL A 24 -13.06 17.75 7.99
N SER A 25 -12.78 17.99 6.71
CA SER A 25 -12.32 16.93 5.84
C SER A 25 -11.07 16.41 6.52
N VAL A 26 -11.18 15.33 7.29
CA VAL A 26 -10.03 14.52 7.65
C VAL A 26 -9.48 14.10 6.30
N LEU A 27 -8.45 14.80 5.82
CA LEU A 27 -7.74 14.44 4.61
C LEU A 27 -7.09 13.12 5.00
N GLY A 28 -7.79 12.02 4.74
CA GLY A 28 -7.52 10.72 5.32
C GLY A 28 -6.23 10.07 4.84
N PHE A 29 -5.54 10.67 3.86
CA PHE A 29 -4.36 10.08 3.24
C PHE A 29 -3.35 11.20 2.90
N ALA A 30 -2.19 11.21 3.56
CA ALA A 30 -1.03 11.95 3.06
C ALA A 30 -0.35 10.99 2.11
N GLU A 31 0.04 11.53 0.97
CA GLU A 31 1.04 10.92 0.15
C GLU A 31 2.36 11.65 0.51
N GLU A 32 3.48 10.92 0.67
CA GLU A 32 4.80 11.55 0.88
C GLU A 32 5.10 12.55 -0.24
N GLU A 33 5.68 13.72 0.08
CA GLU A 33 5.91 14.78 -0.91
C GLU A 33 7.03 14.45 -1.93
N LEU A 34 6.88 13.38 -2.71
CA LEU A 34 7.96 12.79 -3.49
C LEU A 34 7.52 12.34 -4.86
N GLY A 35 7.66 13.16 -5.91
CA GLY A 35 7.24 12.75 -7.26
C GLY A 35 7.77 11.40 -7.72
N PHE A 36 7.06 10.79 -8.67
CA PHE A 36 7.52 9.62 -9.42
C PHE A 36 8.97 9.80 -9.86
N ARG A 37 9.78 8.76 -9.68
CA ARG A 37 11.21 8.78 -10.02
C ARG A 37 11.47 8.93 -11.52
N ASP A 38 10.49 8.63 -12.39
CA ASP A 38 10.59 8.75 -13.86
C ASP A 38 9.73 9.90 -14.43
N LYS A 39 10.09 11.15 -14.09
CA LYS A 39 9.45 12.36 -14.60
C LYS A 39 9.51 12.52 -16.13
N ASP A 40 10.46 11.87 -16.80
CA ASP A 40 10.75 12.06 -18.23
C ASP A 40 10.20 10.96 -19.15
N GLY A 41 9.50 9.95 -18.60
CA GLY A 41 8.89 8.88 -19.38
C GLY A 41 9.90 8.03 -20.18
N THR A 42 11.18 8.02 -19.79
CA THR A 42 12.26 7.31 -20.50
C THR A 42 12.12 5.79 -20.47
N TYR A 43 11.46 5.24 -19.45
CA TYR A 43 11.17 3.81 -19.33
C TYR A 43 9.67 3.62 -19.06
N TYR A 44 8.97 3.15 -20.09
CA TYR A 44 7.57 2.67 -20.07
C TYR A 44 6.59 3.54 -19.26
N PRO A 45 5.86 4.51 -19.87
CA PRO A 45 4.92 5.28 -19.09
C PRO A 45 3.64 4.44 -18.90
N PRO A 46 3.07 4.38 -17.70
CA PRO A 46 1.67 4.71 -17.64
C PRO A 46 1.55 6.16 -18.14
N THR A 47 0.88 6.36 -19.28
CA THR A 47 0.70 7.70 -19.87
C THR A 47 -0.01 8.62 -18.86
N GLY A 48 0.63 9.70 -18.41
CA GLY A 48 -0.01 10.72 -17.58
C GLY A 48 0.97 11.72 -16.95
N ASP A 49 0.51 12.94 -16.70
CA ASP A 49 1.23 13.93 -15.91
C ASP A 49 1.10 13.54 -14.43
N PHE A 50 2.13 12.92 -13.87
CA PHE A 50 2.18 12.64 -12.44
C PHE A 50 2.63 13.89 -11.67
N PRO A 51 1.95 14.29 -10.59
CA PRO A 51 2.40 15.41 -9.77
C PRO A 51 3.82 15.14 -9.24
N ALA A 52 4.71 16.11 -9.40
CA ALA A 52 6.15 16.01 -9.12
C ALA A 52 6.51 15.84 -7.63
N GLU A 53 5.51 15.72 -6.76
CA GLU A 53 5.64 15.97 -5.34
C GLU A 53 4.87 14.96 -4.50
N ARG A 54 4.52 13.72 -4.95
CA ARG A 54 3.52 12.93 -4.18
C ARG A 54 3.61 11.41 -4.01
N ILE A 55 4.59 10.68 -4.52
CA ILE A 55 4.61 9.22 -4.36
C ILE A 55 6.01 8.63 -4.08
N SER A 56 6.26 8.26 -2.83
CA SER A 56 7.26 7.24 -2.44
C SER A 56 6.71 6.52 -1.21
N THR A 57 6.78 5.19 -1.22
CA THR A 57 6.77 4.40 0.02
C THR A 57 8.14 3.74 0.11
N ILE A 58 8.51 3.23 1.29
CA ILE A 58 9.81 2.55 1.44
C ILE A 58 9.95 1.34 0.49
N HIS A 59 8.81 0.75 0.11
CA HIS A 59 8.70 -0.38 -0.80
C HIS A 59 9.12 0.03 -2.22
N ASP A 60 8.59 1.14 -2.74
CA ASP A 60 8.94 1.69 -4.07
C ASP A 60 10.45 1.96 -4.20
N ASP A 61 11.02 2.71 -3.25
CA ASP A 61 12.42 3.11 -3.35
C ASP A 61 13.39 1.92 -3.31
N LEU A 62 13.05 0.84 -2.57
CA LEU A 62 13.86 -0.38 -2.47
C LEU A 62 13.66 -1.36 -3.63
N THR A 63 12.43 -1.54 -4.10
CA THR A 63 12.04 -2.59 -5.07
C THR A 63 12.95 -2.59 -6.29
N PHE A 64 13.33 -1.41 -6.80
CA PHE A 64 14.20 -1.30 -7.96
C PHE A 64 15.61 -1.87 -7.74
N GLY A 65 16.29 -1.45 -6.68
CA GLY A 65 17.63 -1.94 -6.36
C GLY A 65 17.62 -3.43 -6.03
N LEU A 66 16.59 -3.88 -5.29
CA LEU A 66 16.40 -5.29 -4.95
C LEU A 66 16.16 -6.16 -6.20
N ALA A 67 15.38 -5.69 -7.17
CA ALA A 67 15.15 -6.41 -8.42
C ALA A 67 16.44 -6.54 -9.26
N ILE A 68 17.24 -5.48 -9.36
CA ILE A 68 18.57 -5.54 -10.02
C ILE A 68 19.49 -6.52 -9.29
N ALA A 69 19.52 -6.47 -7.95
CA ALA A 69 20.30 -7.41 -7.16
C ALA A 69 19.82 -8.86 -7.36
N ALA A 70 18.51 -9.08 -7.48
CA ALA A 70 17.91 -10.38 -7.76
C ALA A 70 18.21 -10.86 -9.19
N GLY A 71 18.60 -9.97 -10.10
CA GLY A 71 19.09 -10.30 -11.44
C GLY A 71 18.08 -10.06 -12.56
N PHE A 72 17.03 -9.29 -12.31
CA PHE A 72 16.15 -8.77 -13.35
C PHE A 72 16.89 -7.82 -14.30
N THR A 73 16.33 -7.60 -15.49
CA THR A 73 16.82 -6.53 -16.36
C THR A 73 16.50 -5.16 -15.74
N PHE A 74 17.17 -4.11 -16.23
CA PHE A 74 16.86 -2.75 -15.81
C PHE A 74 15.40 -2.38 -16.11
N THR A 75 14.90 -2.76 -17.29
CA THR A 75 13.50 -2.53 -17.71
C THR A 75 12.51 -3.25 -16.79
N ASP A 76 12.71 -4.54 -16.53
CA ASP A 76 11.80 -5.31 -15.66
C ASP A 76 11.83 -4.77 -14.23
N SER A 77 13.00 -4.35 -13.75
CA SER A 77 13.15 -3.74 -12.42
C SER A 77 12.38 -2.41 -12.33
N HIS A 78 12.39 -1.60 -13.40
CA HIS A 78 11.56 -0.39 -13.47
C HIS A 78 10.07 -0.73 -13.50
N THR A 79 9.66 -1.74 -14.27
CA THR A 79 8.26 -2.21 -14.26
C THR A 79 7.84 -2.62 -12.85
N LEU A 80 8.63 -3.46 -12.17
CA LEU A 80 8.33 -3.86 -10.80
C LEU A 80 8.18 -2.66 -9.87
N ARG A 81 9.13 -1.72 -9.89
CA ARG A 81 9.07 -0.48 -9.11
C ARG A 81 7.78 0.32 -9.36
N ILE A 82 7.47 0.60 -10.63
CA ILE A 82 6.31 1.41 -10.99
C ILE A 82 5.01 0.75 -10.52
N TRP A 83 4.87 -0.56 -10.74
CA TRP A 83 3.64 -1.26 -10.40
C TRP A 83 3.49 -1.54 -8.91
N ASP A 84 4.59 -1.66 -8.17
CA ASP A 84 4.65 -1.67 -6.70
C ASP A 84 4.13 -0.33 -6.16
N GLN A 85 4.75 0.78 -6.60
CA GLN A 85 4.36 2.15 -6.26
C GLN A 85 2.88 2.47 -6.50
N LEU A 86 2.32 1.99 -7.61
CA LEU A 86 0.96 2.32 -8.00
C LEU A 86 -0.12 1.66 -7.10
N VAL A 87 0.20 0.58 -6.37
CA VAL A 87 -0.71 -0.08 -5.40
C VAL A 87 -1.21 0.91 -4.35
N ASP A 88 -0.36 1.87 -3.99
CA ASP A 88 -0.55 2.79 -2.88
C ASP A 88 -0.84 4.24 -3.26
N SER A 89 -1.03 4.56 -4.54
CA SER A 89 -1.25 5.95 -5.01
C SER A 89 -2.69 6.45 -4.74
N GLU A 90 -2.89 7.65 -4.16
CA GLU A 90 -4.23 8.25 -3.92
C GLU A 90 -4.73 8.98 -5.17
N VAL A 91 -3.83 9.68 -5.86
CA VAL A 91 -4.14 10.51 -7.01
C VAL A 91 -3.36 10.06 -8.24
N LEU A 92 -4.07 9.37 -9.13
CA LEU A 92 -3.58 9.10 -10.48
C LEU A 92 -3.97 10.25 -11.43
N PRO A 93 -3.20 10.50 -12.50
CA PRO A 93 -3.46 11.58 -13.46
C PRO A 93 -4.93 11.68 -13.88
N SER A 94 -5.37 12.87 -14.32
CA SER A 94 -6.75 13.14 -14.74
C SER A 94 -7.27 12.26 -15.91
N ASN A 95 -6.39 11.46 -16.51
CA ASN A 95 -6.73 10.39 -17.45
C ASN A 95 -6.53 9.05 -16.74
N PRO A 96 -7.51 8.12 -16.79
CA PRO A 96 -7.40 6.83 -16.11
C PRO A 96 -6.14 6.10 -16.56
N VAL A 97 -5.17 6.02 -15.66
CA VAL A 97 -4.02 5.13 -15.80
C VAL A 97 -4.52 3.70 -15.67
N SER A 98 -3.98 2.79 -16.48
CA SER A 98 -4.36 1.36 -16.52
C SER A 98 -4.28 0.63 -15.17
N TYR A 99 -3.72 1.24 -14.13
CA TYR A 99 -3.68 0.74 -12.75
C TYR A 99 -5.01 0.90 -12.00
N THR A 100 -5.91 1.75 -12.47
CA THR A 100 -7.10 2.12 -11.71
C THR A 100 -8.21 1.09 -11.84
N TYR A 101 -8.84 0.77 -10.72
CA TYR A 101 -10.17 0.19 -10.73
C TYR A 101 -11.15 1.26 -11.23
N GLY A 102 -11.42 1.27 -12.53
CA GLY A 102 -12.46 2.11 -13.13
C GLY A 102 -13.85 1.47 -13.03
N ASN A 103 -14.81 2.02 -13.79
CA ASN A 103 -16.24 1.62 -13.88
C ASN A 103 -16.56 0.10 -13.97
N ALA A 104 -15.58 -0.77 -14.24
CA ALA A 104 -15.75 -2.22 -14.38
C ALA A 104 -15.07 -3.06 -13.27
N GLY A 105 -14.23 -2.47 -12.42
CA GLY A 105 -13.42 -3.19 -11.42
C GLY A 105 -14.10 -3.39 -10.05
N PHE A 106 -15.14 -2.60 -9.75
CA PHE A 106 -15.87 -2.69 -8.47
C PHE A 106 -17.26 -3.24 -8.64
N TYR A 107 -17.68 -4.04 -7.67
CA TYR A 107 -19.09 -4.38 -7.55
C TYR A 107 -19.88 -3.17 -7.07
N THR A 108 -21.18 -3.15 -7.39
CA THR A 108 -22.08 -2.13 -6.84
C THR A 108 -22.08 -2.22 -5.31
N PRO A 109 -21.81 -1.10 -4.60
CA PRO A 109 -21.89 -1.07 -3.16
C PRO A 109 -23.27 -1.54 -2.67
N PRO A 110 -23.34 -2.31 -1.56
CA PRO A 110 -24.61 -2.68 -0.96
C PRO A 110 -25.50 -1.46 -0.69
N ASN A 111 -26.81 -1.55 -0.94
CA ASN A 111 -27.74 -0.49 -0.54
C ASN A 111 -27.89 -0.52 1.00
N PRO A 112 -27.40 0.49 1.73
CA PRO A 112 -27.41 0.46 3.19
C PRO A 112 -28.84 0.47 3.76
N LEU A 113 -29.82 1.05 3.08
CA LEU A 113 -31.22 1.05 3.54
C LEU A 113 -31.82 -0.37 3.59
N LEU A 114 -31.30 -1.29 2.77
CA LEU A 114 -31.74 -2.68 2.71
C LEU A 114 -30.83 -3.61 3.51
N ALA A 115 -29.51 -3.41 3.41
CA ALA A 115 -28.52 -4.28 4.04
C ALA A 115 -28.32 -4.01 5.53
N CYS A 116 -28.66 -2.80 6.01
CA CYS A 116 -28.32 -2.31 7.35
C CYS A 116 -29.54 -2.08 8.26
N VAL A 117 -30.61 -2.85 8.09
CA VAL A 117 -31.83 -2.71 8.91
C VAL A 117 -31.49 -2.87 10.40
N GLY A 118 -31.80 -1.84 11.20
CA GLY A 118 -31.53 -1.82 12.64
C GLY A 118 -30.09 -1.44 13.04
N LYS A 119 -29.26 -1.04 12.09
CA LYS A 119 -27.89 -0.55 12.32
C LYS A 119 -27.74 0.92 11.96
N ASN A 120 -26.73 1.59 12.51
CA ASN A 120 -26.40 2.95 12.08
C ASN A 120 -25.83 2.93 10.66
N HIS A 121 -26.44 3.70 9.77
CA HIS A 121 -26.04 3.75 8.36
C HIS A 121 -26.23 5.13 7.72
N ALA A 122 -26.22 6.18 8.54
CA ALA A 122 -26.48 7.56 8.12
C ALA A 122 -25.32 8.16 7.31
N ARG A 123 -24.09 7.65 7.50
CA ARG A 123 -22.89 8.08 6.79
C ARG A 123 -22.08 6.87 6.37
N GLN A 124 -21.58 6.87 5.14
CA GLN A 124 -20.55 5.93 4.72
C GLN A 124 -19.21 6.36 5.31
N VAL A 125 -18.64 5.48 6.11
CA VAL A 125 -17.33 5.65 6.76
C VAL A 125 -16.24 4.98 5.92
N TRP A 126 -16.57 3.85 5.27
CA TRP A 126 -15.66 3.13 4.39
C TRP A 126 -16.35 2.51 3.17
N PRO A 127 -15.74 2.54 1.97
CA PRO A 127 -14.64 3.46 1.60
C PRO A 127 -15.10 4.92 1.76
N THR A 128 -14.17 5.86 1.96
CA THR A 128 -14.53 7.25 2.27
C THR A 128 -15.31 7.93 1.14
N SER A 129 -15.99 9.04 1.41
CA SER A 129 -16.83 9.74 0.43
C SER A 129 -16.09 10.35 -0.77
N LYS A 130 -14.75 10.31 -0.79
CA LYS A 130 -13.94 10.64 -1.98
C LYS A 130 -14.05 9.53 -3.05
N PHE A 131 -14.45 8.32 -2.67
CA PHE A 131 -14.76 7.25 -3.58
C PHE A 131 -16.12 7.50 -4.24
N THR A 132 -16.12 7.66 -5.56
CA THR A 132 -17.33 7.56 -6.37
C THR A 132 -17.18 6.35 -7.29
N THR A 133 -18.28 5.67 -7.63
CA THR A 133 -18.25 4.52 -8.54
C THR A 133 -17.77 4.88 -9.96
N THR A 134 -17.63 6.17 -10.25
CA THR A 134 -17.10 6.72 -11.50
C THR A 134 -15.64 7.16 -11.40
N ALA A 135 -15.06 7.21 -10.20
CA ALA A 135 -13.67 7.55 -9.99
C ALA A 135 -12.81 6.30 -10.17
N SER A 136 -11.72 6.49 -10.90
CA SER A 136 -10.61 5.55 -10.99
C SER A 136 -9.80 5.63 -9.70
N VAL A 137 -9.79 4.57 -8.88
CA VAL A 137 -8.99 4.51 -7.65
C VAL A 137 -8.03 3.33 -7.68
N THR A 138 -6.98 3.39 -6.88
CA THR A 138 -6.04 2.27 -6.65
C THR A 138 -6.59 1.28 -5.62
N SER A 139 -5.88 0.17 -5.43
CA SER A 139 -6.18 -0.83 -4.41
C SER A 139 -6.24 -0.23 -3.01
N ARG A 140 -5.38 0.73 -2.68
CA ARG A 140 -5.31 1.37 -1.36
C ARG A 140 -6.52 2.22 -0.96
N PHE A 141 -7.27 2.80 -1.91
CA PHE A 141 -8.35 3.76 -1.60
C PHE A 141 -9.76 3.31 -2.01
N GLY A 142 -9.90 2.03 -2.32
CA GLY A 142 -11.16 1.40 -2.66
C GLY A 142 -11.71 0.47 -1.58
N PRO A 143 -12.86 -0.16 -1.85
CA PRO A 143 -13.41 -1.20 -0.97
C PRO A 143 -12.48 -2.43 -0.83
N TYR A 144 -11.51 -2.63 -1.73
CA TYR A 144 -10.51 -3.71 -1.65
C TYR A 144 -9.28 -3.37 -0.80
N SER A 145 -9.16 -2.14 -0.32
CA SER A 145 -7.98 -1.68 0.43
C SER A 145 -7.57 -2.58 1.60
N PRO A 146 -8.48 -3.10 2.43
CA PRO A 146 -8.07 -4.00 3.50
C PRO A 146 -7.43 -5.32 3.00
N PHE A 147 -7.79 -5.77 1.79
CA PHE A 147 -7.22 -6.98 1.18
C PHE A 147 -5.82 -6.72 0.59
N PHE A 148 -5.58 -5.55 0.00
CA PHE A 148 -4.30 -5.21 -0.65
C PHE A 148 -3.30 -4.50 0.26
N HIS A 149 -3.77 -3.74 1.25
CA HIS A 149 -2.93 -2.84 2.07
C HIS A 149 -2.81 -3.32 3.52
N PHE A 150 -3.72 -4.18 3.97
CA PHE A 150 -3.70 -4.76 5.31
C PHE A 150 -3.85 -6.29 5.29
N PRO A 151 -3.08 -7.01 4.45
CA PRO A 151 -3.15 -8.47 4.44
C PRO A 151 -2.61 -9.03 5.76
N HIS A 152 -3.12 -10.19 6.16
CA HIS A 152 -2.49 -10.96 7.22
C HIS A 152 -1.25 -11.68 6.67
N GLN A 153 -0.10 -11.54 7.33
CA GLN A 153 1.18 -12.12 6.90
C GLN A 153 1.12 -13.64 6.68
N ASP A 154 0.36 -14.37 7.49
CA ASP A 154 0.15 -15.82 7.35
C ASP A 154 -1.30 -16.17 6.92
N GLY A 155 -2.02 -15.21 6.33
CA GLY A 155 -3.44 -15.38 6.01
C GLY A 155 -3.75 -15.65 4.54
N ASP A 156 -5.02 -15.98 4.30
CA ASP A 156 -5.55 -16.27 2.97
C ASP A 156 -5.41 -15.07 2.01
N ASP A 157 -5.38 -13.84 2.54
CA ASP A 157 -5.27 -12.61 1.74
C ASP A 157 -3.94 -12.57 0.99
N LEU A 158 -2.82 -12.71 1.72
CA LEU A 158 -1.48 -12.68 1.14
C LEU A 158 -1.24 -13.90 0.24
N GLN A 159 -1.74 -15.08 0.62
CA GLN A 159 -1.62 -16.28 -0.20
C GLN A 159 -2.38 -16.16 -1.53
N ALA A 160 -3.58 -15.57 -1.53
CA ALA A 160 -4.34 -15.35 -2.76
C ALA A 160 -3.60 -14.41 -3.73
N LEU A 161 -2.97 -13.36 -3.19
CA LEU A 161 -2.14 -12.45 -3.97
C LEU A 161 -0.84 -13.09 -4.44
N HIS A 162 -0.19 -13.89 -3.61
CA HIS A 162 0.96 -14.70 -4.01
C HIS A 162 0.58 -15.59 -5.19
N ASP A 163 -0.48 -16.40 -5.08
CA ASP A 163 -0.83 -17.37 -6.11
C ASP A 163 -1.21 -16.71 -7.44
N TRP A 164 -1.91 -15.57 -7.37
CA TRP A 164 -2.27 -14.80 -8.55
C TRP A 164 -1.08 -14.05 -9.15
N GLY A 165 -0.25 -13.39 -8.33
CA GLY A 165 0.98 -12.68 -8.74
C GLY A 165 2.03 -13.62 -9.32
N TRP A 166 2.09 -14.85 -8.81
CA TRP A 166 2.88 -15.94 -9.37
C TRP A 166 2.20 -16.62 -10.56
N GLY A 167 0.96 -16.32 -10.91
CA GLY A 167 0.24 -16.99 -12.00
C GLY A 167 0.06 -18.49 -11.77
N ILE A 168 0.02 -18.92 -10.50
CA ILE A 168 -0.40 -20.26 -10.07
C ILE A 168 -1.92 -20.40 -10.29
N THR A 169 -2.65 -19.31 -10.07
CA THR A 169 -4.06 -19.16 -10.47
C THR A 169 -4.23 -17.97 -11.41
N ASP A 170 -5.20 -18.07 -12.31
CA ASP A 170 -5.68 -16.97 -13.16
C ASP A 170 -6.72 -16.07 -12.46
N THR A 171 -7.18 -16.45 -11.26
CA THR A 171 -8.32 -15.83 -10.59
C THR A 171 -7.90 -15.26 -9.25
N LEU A 172 -7.95 -13.93 -9.11
CA LEU A 172 -7.76 -13.29 -7.82
C LEU A 172 -9.06 -13.31 -7.02
N ARG A 173 -9.10 -14.08 -5.93
CA ARG A 173 -10.20 -14.08 -4.96
C ARG A 173 -9.79 -13.28 -3.75
N GLY A 174 -10.64 -12.34 -3.34
CA GLY A 174 -10.43 -11.52 -2.15
C GLY A 174 -11.76 -11.04 -1.61
N TYR A 175 -11.76 -9.89 -0.95
CA TYR A 175 -12.99 -9.29 -0.44
C TYR A 175 -12.99 -7.78 -0.60
N GLU A 176 -14.20 -7.23 -0.67
CA GLU A 176 -14.47 -5.82 -0.47
C GLU A 176 -15.08 -5.59 0.90
N ALA A 177 -14.80 -4.42 1.47
CA ALA A 177 -15.28 -3.99 2.76
C ALA A 177 -16.04 -2.66 2.66
N TYR A 178 -17.09 -2.53 3.45
CA TYR A 178 -17.90 -1.32 3.59
C TYR A 178 -18.31 -1.11 5.03
N ALA A 179 -18.23 0.15 5.48
CA ALA A 179 -18.71 0.56 6.79
C ALA A 179 -19.62 1.78 6.65
N TRP A 180 -20.75 1.73 7.35
CA TRP A 180 -21.58 2.91 7.60
C TRP A 180 -21.78 3.10 9.11
N GLY A 181 -21.87 4.35 9.52
CA GLY A 181 -22.06 4.74 10.91
C GLY A 181 -23.08 5.88 11.06
N ARG A 182 -23.03 6.54 12.21
CA ARG A 182 -23.72 7.80 12.49
C ARG A 182 -23.11 8.93 11.68
N LEU A 183 -23.80 10.06 11.56
CA LEU A 183 -23.25 11.27 10.92
C LEU A 183 -21.97 11.78 11.60
N THR A 184 -21.79 11.44 12.87
CA THR A 184 -20.65 11.79 13.72
C THR A 184 -19.55 10.75 13.74
N ASP A 185 -19.72 9.61 13.07
CA ASP A 185 -18.68 8.58 13.00
C ASP A 185 -17.80 8.92 11.78
N PHE A 186 -16.51 9.11 12.03
CA PHE A 186 -15.50 9.50 11.05
C PHE A 186 -14.47 8.39 10.79
N THR A 187 -14.34 7.44 11.70
CA THR A 187 -13.42 6.30 11.59
C THR A 187 -14.17 4.97 11.62
N LEU A 188 -13.54 3.91 11.08
CA LEU A 188 -14.09 2.55 11.14
C LEU A 188 -14.43 2.15 12.57
N MET A 189 -13.51 2.40 13.50
CA MET A 189 -13.67 2.02 14.91
C MET A 189 -14.85 2.71 15.56
N GLN A 190 -15.04 4.02 15.30
CA GLN A 190 -16.24 4.73 15.76
C GLN A 190 -17.52 4.09 15.21
N ALA A 191 -17.54 3.70 13.94
CA ALA A 191 -18.71 3.00 13.37
C ALA A 191 -18.93 1.65 14.05
N VAL A 192 -17.88 0.87 14.29
CA VAL A 192 -17.94 -0.45 14.94
C VAL A 192 -18.50 -0.33 16.36
N GLU A 193 -17.92 0.52 17.20
CA GLU A 193 -18.36 0.78 18.58
C GLU A 193 -19.79 1.28 18.66
N ASN A 194 -20.18 2.14 17.71
CA ASN A 194 -21.49 2.76 17.71
C ASN A 194 -22.59 1.90 17.08
N GLY A 195 -22.33 0.62 16.77
CA GLY A 195 -23.32 -0.27 16.18
C GLY A 195 -23.64 0.08 14.72
N GLY A 196 -22.62 0.50 13.99
CA GLY A 196 -22.62 0.73 12.56
C GLY A 196 -22.92 -0.53 11.75
N CYS A 197 -23.14 -0.31 10.46
CA CYS A 197 -23.32 -1.36 9.48
C CYS A 197 -21.97 -1.71 8.85
N ILE A 198 -21.51 -2.93 9.10
CA ILE A 198 -20.23 -3.45 8.66
C ILE A 198 -20.50 -4.60 7.71
N ILE A 199 -20.01 -4.51 6.48
CA ILE A 199 -20.25 -5.52 5.44
C ILE A 199 -18.92 -5.85 4.77
N THR A 200 -18.59 -7.13 4.70
CA THR A 200 -17.60 -7.66 3.78
C THR A 200 -18.28 -8.58 2.77
N ARG A 201 -17.75 -8.63 1.55
CA ARG A 201 -18.23 -9.54 0.50
C ARG A 201 -17.02 -10.14 -0.22
N THR A 202 -16.92 -11.47 -0.19
CA THR A 202 -15.96 -12.21 -1.01
C THR A 202 -16.31 -12.04 -2.47
N VAL A 203 -15.30 -11.73 -3.28
CA VAL A 203 -15.45 -11.43 -4.70
C VAL A 203 -14.31 -12.02 -5.52
N THR A 204 -14.55 -12.17 -6.82
CA THR A 204 -13.47 -12.28 -7.79
C THR A 204 -13.07 -10.87 -8.20
N ILE A 205 -11.84 -10.49 -7.89
CA ILE A 205 -11.32 -9.16 -8.19
C ILE A 205 -10.83 -9.18 -9.63
N SER A 206 -11.46 -8.38 -10.49
CA SER A 206 -11.02 -8.22 -11.88
C SER A 206 -9.86 -7.22 -11.93
N MET A 207 -8.70 -7.70 -12.38
CA MET A 207 -7.51 -6.87 -12.56
C MET A 207 -7.31 -6.60 -14.06
N PRO A 208 -6.89 -5.39 -14.47
CA PRO A 208 -6.70 -5.06 -15.88
C PRO A 208 -5.41 -5.64 -16.49
N TRP A 209 -4.61 -6.36 -15.71
CA TRP A 209 -3.42 -7.10 -16.15
C TRP A 209 -3.54 -8.59 -15.83
N GLU A 210 -2.75 -9.38 -16.53
CA GLU A 210 -2.82 -10.85 -16.48
C GLU A 210 -2.19 -11.40 -15.19
N ALA A 211 -2.79 -12.46 -14.65
CA ALA A 211 -2.19 -13.22 -13.56
C ALA A 211 -0.79 -13.72 -13.96
N GLY A 212 0.16 -13.65 -13.04
CA GLY A 212 1.53 -14.05 -13.31
C GLY A 212 2.34 -13.06 -14.14
N SER A 213 1.81 -11.90 -14.54
CA SER A 213 2.62 -10.84 -15.17
C SER A 213 3.55 -10.16 -14.15
N LEU A 214 4.47 -9.30 -14.60
CA LEU A 214 5.31 -8.51 -13.70
C LEU A 214 4.48 -7.52 -12.88
N GLU A 215 3.40 -6.98 -13.45
CA GLU A 215 2.44 -6.10 -12.79
C GLU A 215 1.69 -6.82 -11.65
N ALA A 216 1.25 -8.06 -11.91
CA ALA A 216 0.60 -8.89 -10.88
C ALA A 216 1.59 -9.24 -9.76
N PHE A 217 2.82 -9.58 -10.11
CA PHE A 217 3.86 -9.86 -9.15
C PHE A 217 4.28 -8.63 -8.33
N ALA A 218 4.36 -7.46 -8.97
CA ALA A 218 4.61 -6.17 -8.31
C ALA A 218 3.53 -5.85 -7.26
N THR A 219 2.27 -6.10 -7.61
CA THR A 219 1.13 -5.94 -6.68
C THR A 219 1.27 -6.86 -5.47
N TYR A 220 1.70 -8.11 -5.69
CA TYR A 220 1.96 -9.05 -4.60
C TYR A 220 3.13 -8.61 -3.71
N ILE A 221 4.28 -8.20 -4.26
CA ILE A 221 5.44 -7.81 -3.43
C ILE A 221 5.16 -6.55 -2.61
N HIS A 222 4.36 -5.61 -3.14
CA HIS A 222 3.86 -4.48 -2.38
C HIS A 222 3.04 -4.96 -1.18
N THR A 223 2.05 -5.82 -1.46
CA THR A 223 1.15 -6.34 -0.43
C THR A 223 1.92 -7.18 0.61
N LEU A 224 2.94 -7.93 0.19
CA LEU A 224 3.87 -8.62 1.09
C LEU A 224 4.56 -7.63 2.01
N ALA A 225 5.02 -6.50 1.49
CA ALA A 225 5.66 -5.48 2.28
C ALA A 225 4.69 -4.87 3.32
N ASP A 226 3.47 -4.55 2.87
CA ASP A 226 2.38 -4.08 3.73
C ASP A 226 2.02 -5.08 4.84
N ALA A 227 2.10 -6.39 4.58
CA ALA A 227 1.85 -7.42 5.57
C ALA A 227 2.83 -7.35 6.76
N TYR A 228 4.08 -6.95 6.50
CA TYR A 228 5.10 -6.79 7.53
C TYR A 228 5.00 -5.44 8.24
N SER A 229 4.79 -4.35 7.51
CA SER A 229 4.69 -3.01 8.10
C SER A 229 3.50 -2.91 9.04
N HIS A 230 2.35 -3.44 8.63
CA HIS A 230 1.11 -3.36 9.38
C HIS A 230 0.89 -4.49 10.40
N ALA A 231 1.82 -5.43 10.58
CA ALA A 231 1.63 -6.60 11.45
C ALA A 231 1.17 -6.24 12.88
N ASP A 232 1.87 -5.34 13.56
CA ASP A 232 1.50 -4.91 14.92
C ASP A 232 0.17 -4.15 14.94
N CYS A 233 -0.13 -3.39 13.88
CA CYS A 233 -1.42 -2.71 13.72
C CYS A 233 -2.56 -3.74 13.62
N MET A 234 -2.38 -4.77 12.80
CA MET A 234 -3.34 -5.86 12.64
C MET A 234 -3.58 -6.60 13.96
N ASP A 235 -2.52 -6.90 14.70
CA ASP A 235 -2.62 -7.52 16.03
C ASP A 235 -3.37 -6.61 17.03
N ALA A 236 -3.06 -5.31 17.04
CA ALA A 236 -3.73 -4.35 17.92
C ALA A 236 -5.22 -4.20 17.59
N LEU A 237 -5.58 -4.13 16.31
CA LEU A 237 -6.97 -4.06 15.84
C LEU A 237 -7.76 -5.33 16.15
N ALA A 238 -7.12 -6.50 16.03
CA ALA A 238 -7.72 -7.78 16.38
C ALA A 238 -7.93 -7.92 17.90
N ALA A 239 -7.07 -7.31 18.71
CA ALA A 239 -7.15 -7.31 20.17
C ALA A 239 -8.09 -6.23 20.76
N HIS A 240 -8.52 -5.25 19.96
CA HIS A 240 -9.43 -4.20 20.39
C HIS A 240 -10.81 -4.75 20.81
N ASP A 241 -11.57 -4.02 21.64
CA ASP A 241 -12.92 -4.40 22.07
C ASP A 241 -13.96 -3.31 21.74
N PRO A 242 -14.85 -3.51 20.75
CA PRO A 242 -14.94 -4.69 19.89
C PRO A 242 -13.78 -4.76 18.88
N PRO A 243 -13.39 -5.95 18.41
CA PRO A 243 -12.31 -6.08 17.45
C PRO A 243 -12.67 -5.41 16.13
N ALA A 244 -11.67 -4.86 15.45
CA ALA A 244 -11.88 -4.31 14.13
C ALA A 244 -12.27 -5.43 13.14
N PRO A 245 -13.20 -5.16 12.21
CA PRO A 245 -13.63 -6.14 11.22
C PRO A 245 -12.59 -6.38 10.11
N TRP A 246 -11.63 -5.48 9.94
CA TRP A 246 -10.51 -5.55 9.01
C TRP A 246 -9.42 -4.51 9.38
N GLY A 247 -8.26 -4.61 8.76
CA GLY A 247 -7.13 -3.69 8.98
C GLY A 247 -7.35 -2.28 8.48
N THR A 248 -6.98 -1.28 9.27
CA THR A 248 -7.09 0.13 8.88
C THR A 248 -6.17 1.00 9.74
N HIS A 249 -5.72 2.13 9.19
CA HIS A 249 -5.06 3.13 10.01
C HIS A 249 -6.06 3.86 10.91
N THR A 250 -5.59 4.25 12.10
CA THR A 250 -6.28 5.13 13.04
C THR A 250 -5.72 6.54 12.91
N VAL A 251 -6.55 7.55 13.20
CA VAL A 251 -6.09 8.94 13.29
C VAL A 251 -6.07 9.32 14.77
N PRO A 252 -4.90 9.54 15.40
CA PRO A 252 -4.77 9.74 16.85
C PRO A 252 -5.73 10.79 17.42
N ILE A 253 -5.92 11.90 16.70
CA ILE A 253 -6.79 13.00 17.13
C ILE A 253 -8.28 12.63 17.20
N LEU A 254 -8.66 11.48 16.64
CA LEU A 254 -10.03 10.95 16.59
C LEU A 254 -10.23 9.72 17.50
N GLY A 255 -9.24 9.34 18.32
CA GLY A 255 -9.22 8.17 19.23
C GLY A 255 -8.61 6.94 18.54
N ASP A 256 -7.78 6.11 19.17
CA ASP A 256 -7.61 5.70 20.57
C ASP A 256 -6.11 5.42 20.80
N GLU A 257 -5.49 5.97 21.86
CA GLU A 257 -4.07 5.74 22.19
C GLU A 257 -3.72 4.25 22.37
N SER A 258 -4.74 3.39 22.57
CA SER A 258 -4.57 1.94 22.70
C SER A 258 -4.15 1.24 21.40
N ILE A 259 -4.28 1.89 20.23
CA ILE A 259 -3.93 1.33 18.91
C ILE A 259 -2.79 2.12 18.24
N TYR A 260 -1.79 2.52 19.04
CA TYR A 260 -0.62 3.28 18.58
C TYR A 260 0.08 2.69 17.33
N ALA A 261 0.07 1.36 17.19
CA ALA A 261 0.65 0.67 16.04
C ALA A 261 -0.04 1.04 14.71
N CYS A 262 -1.31 1.45 14.74
CA CYS A 262 -2.10 1.85 13.56
C CYS A 262 -2.11 3.35 13.30
N ASP A 263 -1.55 4.14 14.21
CA ASP A 263 -1.67 5.60 14.18
C ASP A 263 -0.95 6.20 12.98
N TYR A 264 -1.73 6.79 12.09
CA TYR A 264 -1.22 7.51 10.92
C TYR A 264 -1.95 8.83 10.80
N ASN A 265 -1.20 9.96 10.78
CA ASN A 265 -1.79 11.26 10.50
C ASN A 265 -1.55 11.67 9.05
N PRO A 266 -2.50 11.36 8.17
CA PRO A 266 -2.41 11.70 6.76
C PRO A 266 -2.41 13.20 6.41
N THR A 267 -2.61 14.10 7.36
CA THR A 267 -2.56 15.56 7.10
C THR A 267 -1.23 16.17 7.48
N SER A 268 -0.43 15.43 8.23
CA SER A 268 0.84 15.85 8.78
C SER A 268 1.58 14.58 9.23
N PRO A 269 2.09 13.77 8.30
CA PRO A 269 2.87 12.59 8.65
C PRO A 269 4.06 12.98 9.51
N GLN A 270 4.39 12.16 10.50
CA GLN A 270 5.47 12.44 11.45
C GLN A 270 6.36 11.21 11.60
N ASN A 271 7.61 11.43 12.00
CA ASN A 271 8.58 10.35 12.25
C ASN A 271 8.15 9.36 13.35
N ASP A 272 7.15 9.71 14.18
CA ASP A 272 6.62 8.86 15.25
C ASP A 272 5.27 8.20 14.93
N ASP A 273 4.74 8.37 13.71
CA ASP A 273 3.55 7.66 13.22
C ASP A 273 3.88 6.29 12.59
N ALA A 274 2.86 5.52 12.20
CA ALA A 274 3.02 4.16 11.68
C ALA A 274 3.96 4.06 10.48
N HIS A 275 3.99 5.08 9.61
CA HIS A 275 4.89 5.12 8.45
C HIS A 275 6.25 5.69 8.84
N GLY A 276 6.26 6.70 9.72
CA GLY A 276 7.47 7.30 10.27
C GLY A 276 8.38 6.31 10.96
N ARG A 277 7.80 5.41 11.75
CA ARG A 277 8.53 4.42 12.56
C ARG A 277 9.17 3.31 11.75
N GLU A 278 8.82 3.15 10.48
CA GLU A 278 9.51 2.23 9.58
C GLU A 278 10.97 2.64 9.35
N PHE A 279 11.31 3.90 9.61
CA PHE A 279 12.63 4.49 9.40
C PHE A 279 13.39 4.75 10.71
N GLY A 280 14.68 5.05 10.56
CA GLY A 280 15.58 5.29 11.69
C GLY A 280 15.98 4.00 12.41
N SER A 281 16.68 4.11 13.54
CA SER A 281 17.18 2.94 14.29
C SER A 281 16.48 2.72 15.64
N VAL A 282 15.46 3.52 15.93
CA VAL A 282 14.88 3.65 17.27
C VAL A 282 13.67 2.74 17.46
N TYR A 283 13.00 2.33 16.39
CA TYR A 283 11.70 1.67 16.47
C TYR A 283 11.76 0.16 16.17
N THR A 284 10.80 -0.58 16.71
CA THR A 284 10.56 -1.99 16.37
C THR A 284 10.12 -2.15 14.92
N ASP A 285 9.38 -1.17 14.42
CA ASP A 285 8.79 -1.13 13.08
C ASP A 285 9.90 -1.16 12.02
N THR A 286 11.01 -0.43 12.24
CA THR A 286 12.25 -0.52 11.47
C THR A 286 12.72 -1.96 11.24
N GLN A 287 12.72 -2.82 12.27
CA GLN A 287 13.18 -4.21 12.14
C GLN A 287 12.23 -5.03 11.27
N ARG A 288 10.92 -4.76 11.34
CA ARG A 288 9.93 -5.38 10.44
C ARG A 288 10.14 -4.91 9.01
N THR A 289 10.43 -3.63 8.79
CA THR A 289 10.72 -3.10 7.46
C THR A 289 11.98 -3.72 6.84
N ILE A 290 13.03 -3.96 7.62
CA ILE A 290 14.20 -4.72 7.18
C ILE A 290 13.81 -6.18 6.84
N ALA A 291 12.97 -6.81 7.66
CA ALA A 291 12.49 -8.16 7.40
C ALA A 291 11.63 -8.23 6.12
N ALA A 292 10.78 -7.22 5.88
CA ALA A 292 9.99 -7.05 4.68
C ALA A 292 10.89 -6.96 3.44
N ALA A 293 11.91 -6.08 3.47
CA ALA A 293 12.86 -5.93 2.37
C ALA A 293 13.60 -7.24 2.05
N ARG A 294 13.95 -8.03 3.06
CA ARG A 294 14.55 -9.37 2.89
C ARG A 294 13.57 -10.37 2.28
N ALA A 295 12.30 -10.35 2.71
CA ALA A 295 11.26 -11.22 2.16
C ALA A 295 10.97 -10.88 0.69
N ILE A 296 10.84 -9.60 0.36
CA ILE A 296 10.72 -9.10 -1.02
C ILE A 296 11.93 -9.54 -1.84
N TYR A 297 13.14 -9.41 -1.31
CA TYR A 297 14.35 -9.87 -2.01
C TYR A 297 14.34 -11.39 -2.27
N ALA A 298 13.81 -12.19 -1.34
CA ALA A 298 13.69 -13.62 -1.52
C ALA A 298 12.70 -13.98 -2.64
N GLU A 299 11.53 -13.32 -2.67
CA GLU A 299 10.53 -13.46 -3.74
C GLU A 299 11.09 -13.04 -5.10
N LEU A 300 11.72 -11.87 -5.17
CA LEU A 300 12.40 -11.38 -6.37
C LEU A 300 13.48 -12.37 -6.84
N SER A 301 14.29 -12.89 -5.93
CA SER A 301 15.34 -13.86 -6.26
C SER A 301 14.78 -15.18 -6.80
N ALA A 302 13.72 -15.69 -6.20
CA ALA A 302 13.02 -16.88 -6.66
C ALA A 302 12.39 -16.66 -8.04
N ARG A 303 11.74 -15.51 -8.24
CA ARG A 303 11.07 -15.13 -9.48
C ARG A 303 12.08 -14.94 -10.62
N SER A 304 13.17 -14.21 -10.34
CA SER A 304 14.31 -14.02 -11.23
C SER A 304 14.87 -15.36 -11.73
N LEU A 305 15.15 -16.30 -10.83
CA LEU A 305 15.67 -17.62 -11.22
C LEU A 305 14.71 -18.43 -12.09
N THR A 306 13.41 -18.36 -11.79
CA THR A 306 12.41 -19.24 -12.41
C THR A 306 11.87 -18.70 -13.72
N ARG A 307 11.81 -17.38 -13.92
CA ARG A 307 11.07 -16.77 -15.03
C ARG A 307 11.82 -15.68 -15.77
N GLU A 308 11.93 -14.47 -15.21
CA GLU A 308 12.35 -13.28 -15.97
C GLU A 308 13.85 -12.95 -15.86
N GLY A 309 14.49 -13.31 -14.75
CA GLY A 309 15.85 -12.88 -14.42
C GLY A 309 16.91 -13.21 -15.47
N VAL A 310 17.80 -12.28 -15.78
CA VAL A 310 18.90 -12.51 -16.72
C VAL A 310 20.21 -12.89 -16.01
N TYR A 311 20.31 -12.61 -14.71
CA TYR A 311 21.46 -12.93 -13.88
C TYR A 311 21.09 -13.76 -12.66
N VAL A 312 22.01 -14.62 -12.19
CA VAL A 312 21.86 -15.33 -10.91
C VAL A 312 21.76 -14.30 -9.78
N PRO A 313 20.78 -14.40 -8.86
CA PRO A 313 20.65 -13.49 -7.73
C PRO A 313 21.93 -13.41 -6.90
N LEU A 314 22.22 -12.23 -6.37
CA LEU A 314 23.36 -12.05 -5.46
C LEU A 314 23.04 -12.66 -4.09
N PRO A 315 23.98 -13.35 -3.44
CA PRO A 315 23.85 -13.63 -2.03
C PRO A 315 23.73 -12.32 -1.24
N LEU A 316 22.93 -12.30 -0.16
CA LEU A 316 22.84 -11.18 0.77
C LEU A 316 24.21 -10.81 1.38
N THR A 317 25.16 -11.75 1.42
CA THR A 317 26.54 -11.55 1.87
C THR A 317 27.47 -10.94 0.81
N THR A 318 26.97 -10.61 -0.40
CA THR A 318 27.79 -10.04 -1.47
C THR A 318 28.31 -8.68 -1.03
N THR A 319 29.64 -8.51 -1.08
CA THR A 319 30.29 -7.22 -0.80
C THR A 319 30.05 -6.23 -1.94
N LEU A 320 29.64 -5.02 -1.58
CA LEU A 320 29.38 -3.87 -2.45
C LEU A 320 30.18 -2.67 -1.92
N VAL A 321 30.49 -1.73 -2.80
CA VAL A 321 30.99 -0.41 -2.40
C VAL A 321 29.91 0.61 -2.77
N VAL A 322 29.19 1.11 -1.77
CA VAL A 322 28.10 2.08 -1.95
C VAL A 322 28.55 3.40 -1.35
N SER A 323 28.50 4.48 -2.13
CA SER A 323 28.98 5.81 -1.68
C SER A 323 30.43 5.83 -1.18
N GLY A 324 31.27 4.90 -1.65
CA GLY A 324 32.68 4.77 -1.23
C GLY A 324 32.90 3.94 0.03
N GLU A 325 31.84 3.41 0.64
CA GLU A 325 31.92 2.54 1.82
C GLU A 325 31.67 1.07 1.44
N GLU A 326 32.49 0.18 2.00
CA GLU A 326 32.30 -1.26 1.83
C GLU A 326 31.15 -1.75 2.73
N THR A 327 30.19 -2.45 2.15
CA THR A 327 29.06 -3.05 2.85
C THR A 327 28.68 -4.38 2.20
N THR A 328 27.81 -5.16 2.82
CA THR A 328 27.16 -6.30 2.14
C THR A 328 25.85 -5.86 1.52
N LEU A 329 25.25 -6.66 0.61
CA LEU A 329 23.90 -6.38 0.12
C LEU A 329 22.89 -6.28 1.28
N ASP A 330 22.97 -7.16 2.27
CA ASP A 330 22.16 -7.06 3.48
C ASP A 330 22.45 -5.79 4.28
N GLY A 331 23.74 -5.47 4.45
CA GLY A 331 24.16 -4.23 5.10
C GLY A 331 23.65 -2.98 4.37
N ALA A 332 23.56 -3.03 3.04
CA ALA A 332 23.01 -1.95 2.24
C ALA A 332 21.50 -1.79 2.43
N ILE A 333 20.75 -2.90 2.57
CA ILE A 333 19.33 -2.89 2.94
C ILE A 333 19.15 -2.29 4.33
N VAL A 334 19.93 -2.76 5.31
CA VAL A 334 19.85 -2.24 6.70
C VAL A 334 20.17 -0.75 6.73
N HIS A 335 21.22 -0.30 6.04
CA HIS A 335 21.54 1.12 5.93
C HIS A 335 20.39 1.89 5.29
N PHE A 336 19.76 1.34 4.24
CA PHE A 336 18.61 1.97 3.60
C PHE A 336 17.42 2.16 4.55
N VAL A 337 17.22 1.30 5.54
CA VAL A 337 16.08 1.50 6.45
C VAL A 337 16.47 2.42 7.62
N THR A 338 17.73 2.38 8.06
CA THR A 338 18.12 2.90 9.38
C THR A 338 18.87 4.21 9.39
N ALA A 339 19.44 4.64 8.25
CA ALA A 339 20.40 5.75 8.22
C ALA A 339 19.76 7.16 8.19
N TRP A 340 18.44 7.23 8.14
CA TRP A 340 17.70 8.48 7.97
C TRP A 340 16.32 8.37 8.61
N ASP A 341 15.71 9.52 8.87
CA ASP A 341 14.33 9.62 9.31
C ASP A 341 13.35 9.62 8.12
N TYR A 342 12.05 9.51 8.41
CA TYR A 342 11.00 9.46 7.41
C TYR A 342 10.95 10.71 6.52
N ASP A 343 11.22 11.90 7.07
CA ASP A 343 11.24 13.18 6.36
C ASP A 343 12.53 13.46 5.56
N GLU A 344 13.40 12.45 5.37
CA GLU A 344 14.63 12.55 4.57
C GLU A 344 14.65 11.74 3.24
N PRO A 345 13.58 11.72 2.45
CA PRO A 345 13.48 10.88 1.24
C PRO A 345 14.50 11.16 0.14
N ALA A 346 14.95 12.41 0.00
CA ALA A 346 15.96 12.76 -1.00
C ALA A 346 17.29 12.02 -0.73
N HIS A 347 17.68 11.88 0.54
CA HIS A 347 18.87 11.14 0.95
C HIS A 347 18.71 9.64 0.69
N ARG A 348 17.51 9.08 0.95
CA ARG A 348 17.19 7.68 0.63
C ARG A 348 17.38 7.37 -0.85
N ARG A 349 16.81 8.23 -1.70
CA ARG A 349 16.85 8.09 -3.16
C ARG A 349 18.26 8.22 -3.69
N GLU A 350 19.03 9.19 -3.20
CA GLU A 350 20.44 9.33 -3.56
C GLU A 350 21.23 8.07 -3.18
N TYR A 351 21.03 7.53 -1.98
CA TYR A 351 21.68 6.29 -1.59
C TYR A 351 21.26 5.10 -2.48
N MET A 352 19.97 5.00 -2.83
CA MET A 352 19.51 3.98 -3.76
C MET A 352 20.12 4.11 -5.15
N ASP A 353 20.26 5.34 -5.67
CA ASP A 353 20.96 5.58 -6.94
C ASP A 353 22.40 5.05 -6.86
N ARG A 354 23.12 5.33 -5.77
CA ARG A 354 24.47 4.80 -5.53
C ARG A 354 24.50 3.28 -5.41
N LEU A 355 23.50 2.68 -4.78
CA LEU A 355 23.38 1.21 -4.69
C LEU A 355 23.16 0.62 -6.09
N VAL A 356 22.29 1.21 -6.91
CA VAL A 356 22.05 0.78 -8.29
C VAL A 356 23.33 0.88 -9.13
N GLU A 357 24.06 2.00 -9.04
CA GLU A 357 25.37 2.17 -9.70
C GLU A 357 26.34 1.05 -9.29
N ALA A 358 26.45 0.75 -7.99
CA ALA A 358 27.31 -0.31 -7.47
C ALA A 358 26.89 -1.70 -8.01
N LEU A 359 25.59 -2.00 -8.04
CA LEU A 359 25.05 -3.27 -8.54
C LEU A 359 25.31 -3.46 -10.04
N GLN A 360 25.16 -2.39 -10.84
CA GLN A 360 25.43 -2.39 -12.28
C GLN A 360 26.92 -2.56 -12.60
N GLY A 361 27.80 -2.10 -11.71
CA GLY A 361 29.26 -2.26 -11.83
C GLY A 361 29.75 -3.69 -11.61
N LEU A 362 28.92 -4.61 -11.11
CA LEU A 362 29.33 -5.98 -10.83
C LEU A 362 29.40 -6.85 -12.09
N SER A 363 30.39 -7.73 -12.13
CA SER A 363 30.38 -8.84 -13.09
C SER A 363 29.39 -9.91 -12.63
N ARG A 364 28.26 -10.01 -13.33
CA ARG A 364 27.16 -10.92 -12.99
C ARG A 364 27.22 -12.21 -13.79
N THR A 365 26.86 -13.32 -13.15
CA THR A 365 26.72 -14.62 -13.84
C THR A 365 25.35 -14.68 -14.52
N PRO A 366 25.27 -14.86 -15.86
CA PRO A 366 23.98 -15.00 -16.53
C PRO A 366 23.25 -16.29 -16.13
N VAL A 367 21.92 -16.21 -16.02
CA VAL A 367 21.09 -17.41 -15.87
C VAL A 367 21.12 -18.20 -17.18
N ARG A 368 21.40 -19.49 -17.10
CA ARG A 368 21.28 -20.40 -18.26
C ARG A 368 19.96 -21.14 -18.18
N ARG A 369 18.99 -20.74 -19.01
CA ARG A 369 17.71 -21.44 -19.16
C ARG A 369 17.79 -22.47 -20.28
N VAL A 370 17.37 -23.70 -19.98
CA VAL A 370 17.14 -24.73 -20.98
C VAL A 370 15.63 -24.82 -21.19
N TYR A 371 15.14 -24.24 -22.27
CA TYR A 371 13.74 -24.38 -22.67
C TYR A 371 13.57 -25.73 -23.33
N LEU A 372 12.88 -26.65 -22.66
CA LEU A 372 12.48 -27.91 -23.28
C LEU A 372 11.28 -27.63 -24.18
N PRO A 373 11.32 -28.02 -25.47
CA PRO A 373 10.17 -27.86 -26.34
C PRO A 373 9.02 -28.68 -25.78
N LEU A 374 7.85 -28.05 -25.63
CA LEU A 374 6.63 -28.68 -25.13
C LEU A 374 6.07 -29.62 -26.21
N VAL A 375 6.75 -30.75 -26.42
CA VAL A 375 6.35 -31.81 -27.34
C VAL A 375 5.73 -32.91 -26.47
N LEU A 376 4.40 -33.05 -26.61
CA LEU A 376 3.51 -34.12 -26.10
C LEU A 376 2.79 -33.86 -24.76
N ALA A 377 1.64 -33.18 -24.86
CA ALA A 377 0.44 -33.52 -24.09
C ALA A 377 -0.78 -33.47 -25.03
N GLY A 378 -0.68 -34.16 -26.17
CA GLY A 378 -1.80 -34.54 -27.01
C GLY A 378 -1.89 -36.06 -26.97
N GLY A 379 -2.57 -36.58 -25.96
CA GLY A 379 -2.82 -38.01 -25.74
C GLY A 379 -4.07 -38.17 -24.89
#